data_AF-A0A6N9UDQ9-F1
#
_entry.id   AF-A0A6N9UDQ9-F1
#
_cell.length_a   1.000
_cell.length_b   1.000
_cell.length_c   1.000
_cell.angle_alpha   90.00
_cell.angle_beta   90.00
_cell.angle_gamma   90.00
#
_symmetry.space_group_name_H-M   'P 1'
#
loop_
_entity.id
_entity.type
_entity.pdbx_description
1 polymer ?
#
loop_
_entity_poly.entity_id
_entity_poly.type
_entity_poly.pdbx_seq_one_letter_code
_entity_poly.pdbx_strand_id
1 'polypeptide(L)'
;AVVTGVPVGEAPGHLASLAAAGLITGPGSGWAGVGACIGRPGCAKSLADVRAHAAAAVGEPGRLPVYWSGCERRCGHPHGEWIDVVAAPDGGHRISRVHGDRAEVLTAVGDDPAALASAVASARGTRTA
;
A
#
# COMPACT_ATOMS: atom_id res chain seq x y z
N ALA A 1 0.90 16.71 -6.06
CA ALA A 1 1.34 18.11 -5.84
C ALA A 1 1.38 18.35 -4.34
N VAL A 2 2.37 19.08 -3.84
CA VAL A 2 2.40 19.54 -2.43
C VAL A 2 1.97 21.01 -2.45
N VAL A 3 0.92 21.35 -1.70
CA VAL A 3 0.45 22.74 -1.58
C VAL A 3 1.16 23.38 -0.39
N THR A 4 1.98 24.39 -0.64
CA THR A 4 2.75 25.12 0.37
C THR A 4 2.17 26.51 0.60
N GLY A 5 2.55 27.16 1.71
CA GLY A 5 2.10 28.52 2.03
C GLY A 5 0.68 28.63 2.59
N VAL A 6 0.07 27.52 3.00
CA VAL A 6 -1.26 27.50 3.63
C VAL A 6 -1.14 28.00 5.08
N PRO A 7 -1.84 29.09 5.46
CA PRO A 7 -1.90 29.51 6.86
C PRO A 7 -2.52 28.41 7.73
N VAL A 8 -1.96 28.18 8.92
CA VAL A 8 -2.41 27.08 9.81
C VAL A 8 -3.91 27.17 10.15
N GLY A 9 -4.44 28.39 10.31
CA GLY A 9 -5.87 28.61 10.57
C GLY A 9 -6.80 28.27 9.40
N GLU A 10 -6.29 28.27 8.16
CA GLU A 10 -7.05 27.96 6.95
C GLU A 10 -6.99 26.47 6.57
N ALA A 11 -5.98 25.74 7.06
CA ALA A 11 -5.75 24.34 6.74
C ALA A 11 -7.00 23.44 7.00
N PRO A 12 -7.74 23.55 8.12
CA PRO A 12 -8.94 22.74 8.32
C PRO A 12 -10.01 22.96 7.25
N GLY A 13 -10.22 24.21 6.81
CA GLY A 13 -11.19 24.55 5.77
C GLY A 13 -10.81 23.98 4.40
N HIS A 14 -9.52 24.01 4.07
CA HIS A 14 -9.01 23.38 2.84
C HIS A 14 -9.12 21.86 2.88
N LEU A 15 -8.76 21.21 4.00
CA LEU A 15 -8.92 19.76 4.16
C LEU A 15 -10.38 19.33 4.04
N ALA A 16 -11.32 20.10 4.60
CA ALA A 16 -12.74 19.85 4.44
C ALA A 16 -13.21 19.99 2.98
N SER A 17 -12.75 21.04 2.28
CA SER A 17 -13.09 21.26 0.86
C SER A 17 -12.55 20.15 -0.05
N LEU A 18 -11.30 19.71 0.17
CA LEU A 18 -10.68 18.61 -0.56
C LEU A 18 -11.39 17.28 -0.26
N ALA A 19 -11.78 17.05 0.99
CA ALA A 19 -12.58 15.87 1.36
C ALA A 19 -13.94 15.86 0.65
N ALA A 20 -14.62 17.00 0.59
CA ALA A 20 -15.88 17.15 -0.15
C ALA A 20 -15.73 16.91 -1.66
N ALA A 21 -14.53 17.17 -2.21
CA ALA A 21 -14.17 16.83 -3.59
C ALA A 21 -13.76 15.35 -3.78
N GLY A 22 -13.85 14.52 -2.74
CA GLY A 22 -13.54 13.09 -2.79
C GLY A 22 -12.06 12.74 -2.58
N LEU A 23 -11.22 13.69 -2.15
CA LEU A 23 -9.82 13.43 -1.85
C LEU A 23 -9.64 12.87 -0.44
N ILE A 24 -8.65 12.00 -0.29
CA ILE A 24 -8.25 11.46 1.02
C ILE A 24 -7.42 12.53 1.75
N THR A 25 -7.95 13.03 2.86
CA THR A 25 -7.34 14.13 3.64
C THR A 25 -6.99 13.75 5.08
N GLY A 26 -7.26 12.50 5.49
CA GLY A 26 -7.00 12.04 6.86
C GLY A 26 -6.54 10.58 6.93
N PRO A 27 -5.97 10.16 8.08
CA PRO A 27 -5.36 8.84 8.26
C PRO A 27 -6.38 7.70 8.47
N GLY A 28 -7.68 8.01 8.50
CA GLY A 28 -8.76 7.02 8.63
C GLY A 28 -9.07 6.26 7.34
N SER A 29 -8.49 6.64 6.21
CA SER A 29 -8.73 5.95 4.94
C SER A 29 -7.94 4.64 4.85
N GLY A 30 -8.56 3.59 4.30
CA GLY A 30 -7.89 2.33 3.95
C GLY A 30 -6.67 2.47 3.04
N TRP A 31 -6.67 3.53 2.23
CA TRP A 31 -5.57 3.93 1.35
C TRP A 31 -4.36 4.51 2.10
N ALA A 32 -4.51 4.90 3.36
CA ALA A 32 -3.40 5.42 4.14
C ALA A 32 -2.30 4.35 4.24
N GLY A 33 -1.07 4.72 3.85
CA GLY A 33 0.07 3.82 3.86
C GLY A 33 0.11 2.77 2.73
N VAL A 34 -0.79 2.83 1.75
CA VAL A 34 -0.75 1.94 0.57
C VAL A 34 0.13 2.57 -0.52
N GLY A 35 1.20 1.87 -0.91
CA GLY A 35 2.05 2.24 -2.03
C GLY A 35 2.22 1.09 -3.02
N ALA A 36 2.53 1.38 -4.28
CA ALA A 36 2.83 0.38 -5.29
C ALA A 36 3.82 0.92 -6.31
N CYS A 37 4.64 0.05 -6.88
CA CYS A 37 5.44 0.42 -8.04
C CYS A 37 4.54 0.56 -9.29
N ILE A 38 5.12 0.89 -10.45
CA ILE A 38 4.33 1.09 -11.68
C ILE A 38 3.59 -0.18 -12.13
N GLY A 39 4.14 -1.36 -11.85
CA GLY A 39 3.52 -2.64 -12.21
C GLY A 39 3.37 -2.88 -13.71
N ARG A 40 2.59 -3.90 -14.07
CA ARG A 40 2.03 -4.02 -15.43
C ARG A 40 0.90 -3.00 -15.62
N PRO A 41 0.65 -2.52 -16.85
CA PRO A 41 1.44 -2.75 -18.07
C PRO A 41 2.67 -1.84 -18.19
N GLY A 42 2.90 -0.90 -17.26
CA GLY A 42 3.92 0.14 -17.40
C GLY A 42 5.39 -0.29 -17.18
N CYS A 43 5.64 -1.49 -16.70
CA CYS A 43 6.99 -2.05 -16.54
C CYS A 43 7.06 -3.49 -17.09
N ALA A 44 7.89 -3.69 -18.11
CA ALA A 44 8.10 -4.99 -18.75
C ALA A 44 8.68 -6.06 -17.80
N LYS A 45 9.35 -5.66 -16.71
CA LYS A 45 9.88 -6.59 -15.69
C LYS A 45 8.84 -7.00 -14.66
N SER A 46 7.68 -6.34 -14.64
CA SER A 46 6.62 -6.64 -13.68
C SER A 46 5.89 -7.93 -14.06
N LEU A 47 5.62 -8.76 -13.05
CA LEU A 47 4.87 -10.00 -13.16
C LEU A 47 3.37 -9.78 -13.01
N ALA A 48 2.96 -8.71 -12.30
CA ALA A 48 1.55 -8.41 -12.00
C ALA A 48 1.18 -6.93 -12.22
N ASP A 49 -0.12 -6.67 -12.36
CA ASP A 49 -0.69 -5.32 -12.22
C ASP A 49 -0.90 -5.01 -10.73
N VAL A 50 0.21 -4.67 -10.07
CA VAL A 50 0.22 -4.44 -8.62
C VAL A 50 -0.59 -3.23 -8.19
N ARG A 51 -0.92 -2.30 -9.10
CA ARG A 51 -1.79 -1.15 -8.77
C ARG A 51 -3.25 -1.57 -8.73
N ALA A 52 -3.68 -2.40 -9.68
CA ALA A 52 -5.01 -3.02 -9.62
C ALA A 52 -5.16 -3.93 -8.41
N HIS A 53 -4.15 -4.75 -8.11
CA HIS A 53 -4.17 -5.62 -6.92
C HIS A 53 -4.21 -4.82 -5.62
N ALA A 54 -3.39 -3.76 -5.51
CA ALA A 54 -3.42 -2.87 -4.35
C ALA A 54 -4.80 -2.23 -4.15
N ALA A 55 -5.43 -1.76 -5.23
CA ALA A 55 -6.77 -1.16 -5.19
C ALA A 55 -7.84 -2.17 -4.75
N ALA A 56 -7.78 -3.41 -5.24
CA ALA A 56 -8.71 -4.47 -4.87
C ALA A 56 -8.55 -4.93 -3.40
N ALA A 57 -7.37 -4.73 -2.82
CA ALA A 57 -7.05 -5.11 -1.44
C ALA A 57 -7.26 -3.98 -0.41
N VAL A 58 -7.78 -2.83 -0.83
CA VAL A 58 -8.08 -1.73 0.11
C VAL A 58 -9.24 -2.14 1.02
N GLY A 59 -8.99 -2.10 2.33
CA GLY A 59 -9.97 -2.34 3.39
C GLY A 59 -9.79 -1.34 4.51
N GLU A 60 -9.92 -1.77 5.76
CA GLU A 60 -9.68 -0.90 6.92
C GLU A 60 -8.23 -0.40 7.01
N PRO A 61 -7.98 0.80 7.58
CA PRO A 61 -6.63 1.32 7.75
C PRO A 61 -5.79 0.43 8.66
N GLY A 62 -4.68 -0.07 8.12
CA GLY A 62 -3.73 -0.89 8.89
C GLY A 62 -2.74 -0.06 9.72
N ARG A 63 -2.13 -0.68 10.74
CA ARG A 63 -1.07 -0.08 11.56
C ARG A 63 0.20 0.18 10.76
N LEU A 64 0.60 -0.77 9.92
CA LEU A 64 1.79 -0.67 9.08
C LEU A 64 1.45 -0.23 7.65
N PRO A 65 2.33 0.53 6.98
CA PRO A 65 2.23 0.75 5.54
C PRO A 65 2.43 -0.57 4.80
N VAL A 66 1.88 -0.66 3.59
CA VAL A 66 2.01 -1.80 2.68
C VAL A 66 2.54 -1.31 1.33
N TYR A 67 3.50 -2.04 0.76
CA TYR A 67 4.06 -1.74 -0.54
C TYR A 67 3.94 -2.92 -1.51
N TRP A 68 3.37 -2.66 -2.68
CA TRP A 68 3.12 -3.65 -3.71
C TRP A 68 4.18 -3.58 -4.82
N SER A 69 4.95 -4.64 -4.95
CA SER A 69 6.09 -4.75 -5.85
C SER A 69 5.83 -5.80 -6.91
N GLY A 70 5.79 -5.37 -8.18
CA GLY A 70 5.54 -6.29 -9.30
C GLY A 70 6.71 -7.22 -9.65
N CYS A 71 7.88 -7.03 -9.04
CA CYS A 71 9.03 -7.93 -9.15
C CYS A 71 9.99 -7.69 -7.97
N GLU A 72 10.99 -8.56 -7.84
CA GLU A 72 11.99 -8.53 -6.77
C GLU A 72 12.84 -7.24 -6.71
N ARG A 73 12.79 -6.36 -7.72
CA ARG A 73 13.47 -5.04 -7.68
C ARG A 73 12.85 -4.06 -6.69
N ARG A 74 11.59 -4.26 -6.30
CA ARG A 74 10.87 -3.45 -5.30
C ARG A 74 10.96 -1.93 -5.51
N CYS A 75 10.95 -1.49 -6.77
CA CYS A 75 11.19 -0.08 -7.11
C CYS A 75 10.24 0.86 -6.34
N GLY A 76 10.79 1.74 -5.52
CA GLY A 76 10.02 2.76 -4.79
C GLY A 76 9.45 2.32 -3.43
N HIS A 77 9.86 1.17 -2.91
CA HIS A 77 9.47 0.74 -1.55
C HIS A 77 9.85 1.80 -0.49
N PRO A 78 9.09 1.93 0.61
CA PRO A 78 9.40 2.88 1.67
C PRO A 78 10.62 2.43 2.49
N HIS A 79 11.13 3.34 3.32
CA HIS A 79 12.09 3.02 4.38
C HIS A 79 11.39 2.72 5.70
N GLY A 80 12.10 2.10 6.65
CA GLY A 80 11.60 1.82 7.99
C GLY A 80 10.96 0.44 8.09
N GLU A 81 9.75 0.39 8.65
CA GLU A 81 8.99 -0.85 8.84
C GLU A 81 7.72 -0.86 7.97
N TRP A 82 7.53 -1.91 7.17
CA TRP A 82 6.37 -2.05 6.28
C TRP A 82 6.04 -3.50 5.94
N ILE A 83 4.88 -3.71 5.33
CA ILE A 83 4.48 -4.98 4.72
C ILE A 83 4.84 -4.96 3.24
N ASP A 84 5.73 -5.83 2.81
CA ASP A 84 6.16 -5.98 1.41
C ASP A 84 5.32 -7.08 0.74
N VAL A 85 4.65 -6.73 -0.36
CA VAL A 85 3.83 -7.65 -1.15
C VAL A 85 4.47 -7.76 -2.53
N VAL A 86 5.16 -8.86 -2.79
CA VAL A 86 5.95 -9.05 -4.02
C VAL A 86 5.30 -10.10 -4.90
N ALA A 87 5.00 -9.74 -6.15
CA ALA A 87 4.50 -10.70 -7.13
C ALA A 87 5.54 -11.82 -7.37
N ALA A 88 5.08 -13.07 -7.35
CA ALA A 88 5.94 -14.24 -7.46
C ALA A 88 5.99 -14.80 -8.89
N PRO A 89 7.11 -15.40 -9.34
CA PRO A 89 7.24 -15.95 -10.71
C PRO A 89 6.25 -17.06 -11.07
N ASP A 90 5.79 -17.81 -10.07
CA ASP A 90 4.84 -18.92 -10.16
C ASP A 90 3.37 -18.48 -10.05
N GLY A 91 3.10 -17.18 -9.98
CA GLY A 91 1.77 -16.60 -9.74
C GLY A 91 1.59 -16.19 -8.28
N GLY A 92 0.58 -15.36 -8.01
CA GLY A 92 0.33 -14.85 -6.66
C GLY A 92 1.41 -13.88 -6.13
N HIS A 93 1.46 -13.77 -4.80
CA HIS A 93 2.30 -12.81 -4.08
C HIS A 93 2.91 -13.41 -2.82
N ARG A 94 4.17 -13.07 -2.55
CA ARG A 94 4.81 -13.27 -1.25
C ARG A 94 4.59 -12.04 -0.38
N ILE A 95 4.14 -12.25 0.86
CA ILE A 95 3.92 -11.20 1.85
C ILE A 95 4.98 -11.35 2.94
N SER A 96 5.73 -10.27 3.19
CA SER A 96 6.77 -10.21 4.20
C SER A 96 6.62 -8.98 5.07
N ARG A 97 7.03 -9.07 6.34
CA ARG A 97 7.29 -7.89 7.17
C ARG A 97 8.75 -7.48 7.00
N VAL A 98 8.99 -6.24 6.64
CA VAL A 98 10.34 -5.69 6.48
C VAL A 98 10.61 -4.70 7.60
N HIS A 99 11.80 -4.80 8.21
CA HIS A 99 12.30 -3.86 9.22
C HIS A 99 13.79 -3.63 9.00
N GLY A 100 14.15 -2.45 8.48
CA GLY A 100 15.52 -2.19 8.01
C GLY A 100 15.88 -3.14 6.86
N ASP A 101 17.02 -3.84 7.00
CA ASP A 101 17.49 -4.81 5.99
C ASP A 101 16.93 -6.23 6.19
N ARG A 102 16.09 -6.45 7.21
CA ARG A 102 15.52 -7.76 7.53
C ARG A 102 14.13 -7.90 6.92
N ALA A 103 13.89 -9.01 6.24
CA ALA A 103 12.58 -9.40 5.75
C ALA A 103 12.17 -10.75 6.34
N GLU A 104 11.07 -10.78 7.08
CA GLU A 104 10.43 -11.99 7.59
C GLU A 104 9.27 -12.35 6.67
N VAL A 105 9.33 -13.52 6.03
CA VAL A 105 8.24 -14.01 5.19
C VAL A 105 7.09 -14.44 6.09
N LEU A 106 5.92 -13.83 5.91
CA LEU A 106 4.72 -14.15 6.66
C LEU A 106 3.91 -15.24 5.95
N THR A 107 3.74 -15.12 4.63
CA THR A 107 2.97 -16.08 3.84
C THR A 107 3.21 -15.90 2.34
N ALA A 108 2.78 -16.87 1.53
CA ALA A 108 2.58 -16.75 0.10
C ALA A 108 1.10 -17.01 -0.22
N VAL A 109 0.52 -16.17 -1.06
CA VAL A 109 -0.90 -16.23 -1.43
C VAL A 109 -0.99 -16.34 -2.94
N GLY A 110 -1.81 -17.28 -3.44
CA GLY A 110 -2.10 -17.40 -4.87
C GLY A 110 -2.92 -16.22 -5.42
N ASP A 111 -3.44 -16.35 -6.63
CA ASP A 111 -4.15 -15.27 -7.34
C ASP A 111 -5.60 -15.05 -6.89
N ASP A 112 -6.02 -15.59 -5.74
CA ASP A 112 -7.36 -15.30 -5.18
C ASP A 112 -7.38 -13.90 -4.54
N PRO A 113 -8.15 -12.93 -5.08
CA PRO A 113 -8.14 -11.57 -4.59
C PRO A 113 -8.63 -11.43 -3.14
N ALA A 114 -9.59 -12.28 -2.72
CA ALA A 114 -10.15 -12.22 -1.38
C ALA A 114 -9.14 -12.73 -0.33
N ALA A 115 -8.49 -13.85 -0.58
CA ALA A 115 -7.41 -14.35 0.26
C ALA A 115 -6.25 -13.35 0.33
N LEU A 116 -5.89 -12.72 -0.78
CA LEU A 116 -4.82 -11.73 -0.83
C LEU A 116 -5.16 -10.49 0.00
N ALA A 117 -6.37 -9.95 -0.11
CA ALA A 117 -6.84 -8.83 0.68
C ALA A 117 -6.84 -9.15 2.19
N SER A 118 -7.35 -10.32 2.58
CA SER A 118 -7.37 -10.79 3.98
C SER A 118 -5.96 -10.95 4.56
N ALA A 119 -5.04 -11.53 3.80
CA ALA A 119 -3.66 -11.73 4.22
C ALA A 119 -2.92 -10.38 4.39
N VAL A 120 -3.13 -9.43 3.47
CA VAL A 120 -2.57 -8.08 3.57
C VAL A 120 -3.14 -7.33 4.77
N ALA A 121 -4.46 -7.38 5.00
CA ALA A 121 -5.09 -6.74 6.15
C ALA A 121 -4.53 -7.29 7.47
N SER A 122 -4.41 -8.62 7.56
CA SER A 122 -3.82 -9.30 8.72
C SER A 122 -2.36 -8.90 8.94
N ALA A 123 -1.55 -8.88 7.88
CA ALA A 123 -0.14 -8.51 7.95
C ALA A 123 0.07 -7.05 8.39
N ARG A 124 -0.78 -6.12 7.92
CA ARG A 124 -0.69 -4.70 8.31
C ARG A 124 -1.07 -4.47 9.77
N GLY A 125 -1.84 -5.39 10.37
CA GLY A 125 -2.41 -5.28 11.70
C GLY A 125 -3.44 -4.15 11.83
N THR A 126 -4.27 -4.18 12.86
CA THR A 126 -5.26 -3.13 13.11
C THR A 126 -4.59 -1.90 13.71
N ARG A 127 -4.91 -0.70 13.20
CA ARG A 127 -4.51 0.55 13.84
C ARG A 127 -5.39 0.77 15.08
N THR A 128 -4.82 0.77 16.27
CA THR A 128 -5.53 1.18 17.49
C THR A 128 -5.87 2.67 17.39
N ALA A 129 -7.09 3.04 17.79
CA ALA A 129 -7.59 4.41 17.79
C ALA A 129 -6.79 5.33 18.74
#